data_AF-A0A0A8L8N6-F1
#
_entry.id   AF-A0A0A8L8N6-F1
#
_cell.length_a   1.000
_cell.length_b   1.000
_cell.length_c   1.000
_cell.angle_alpha   90.00
_cell.angle_beta   90.00
_cell.angle_gamma   90.00
#
_symmetry.space_group_name_H-M   'P 1'
#
loop_
_entity.id
_entity.type
_entity.pdbx_description
1 polymer ?
#
loop_
_entity_poly.entity_id
_entity_poly.type
_entity_poly.pdbx_seq_one_letter_code
_entity_poly.pdbx_strand_id
1 'polypeptide(L)'
;MTHASGIRRPIQIQEFIIAIRESSSGELQEIRKEINNAVSHLERSNRRLAAYVAKLKGEEVSNRRELDADGNFSDDDIDEKDLHIFQESLSENEKVLSNYNERLQALDQEEQHRASSPSNTQSTASAKSSRAPISNAGGVDSDNTVVDAKGSNSIYL
;
A
#
# COMPACT_ATOMS: atom_id res chain seq x y z
N MET A 1 -6.27 1.65 16.29
CA MET A 1 -5.59 1.50 14.99
C MET A 1 -4.64 2.67 14.85
N THR A 2 -3.35 2.39 14.95
CA THR A 2 -2.27 3.39 14.89
C THR A 2 -1.95 3.66 13.42
N HIS A 3 -2.62 4.66 12.81
CA HIS A 3 -2.26 5.08 11.46
C HIS A 3 -0.82 5.59 11.46
N ALA A 4 -0.03 5.06 10.54
CA ALA A 4 1.42 5.15 10.53
C ALA A 4 1.90 6.60 10.47
N SER A 5 2.46 7.07 11.60
CA SER A 5 3.32 8.26 11.65
C SER A 5 4.56 8.17 10.71
N GLY A 6 4.72 7.04 10.00
CA GLY A 6 5.76 6.76 9.03
C GLY A 6 5.45 7.18 7.58
N ILE A 7 4.21 7.57 7.23
CA ILE A 7 3.93 7.94 5.83
C ILE A 7 4.71 9.19 5.44
N ARG A 8 4.91 10.14 6.36
CA ARG A 8 5.61 11.41 6.08
C ARG A 8 7.13 11.32 5.85
N ARG A 9 7.75 10.18 6.11
CA ARG A 9 9.20 9.98 5.98
C ARG A 9 9.50 9.03 4.84
N PRO A 10 10.65 9.14 4.15
CA PRO A 10 11.11 8.12 3.21
C PRO A 10 11.10 6.73 3.85
N ILE A 11 10.68 5.72 3.09
CA ILE A 11 10.67 4.32 3.52
C ILE A 11 11.32 3.47 2.43
N GLN A 12 11.73 2.25 2.81
CA GLN A 12 12.23 1.28 1.86
C GLN A 12 11.09 0.76 0.99
N ILE A 13 11.22 0.94 -0.33
CA ILE A 13 10.15 0.58 -1.28
C ILE A 13 9.90 -0.93 -1.27
N GLN A 14 10.92 -1.76 -1.07
CA GLN A 14 10.73 -3.22 -1.04
C GLN A 14 9.85 -3.67 0.14
N GLU A 15 10.05 -3.08 1.33
CA GLU A 15 9.22 -3.37 2.50
C GLU A 15 7.78 -2.88 2.28
N PHE A 16 7.63 -1.72 1.65
CA PHE A 16 6.33 -1.18 1.28
C PHE A 16 5.57 -2.11 0.31
N ILE A 17 6.23 -2.60 -0.75
CA ILE A 17 5.63 -3.55 -1.71
C ILE A 17 5.14 -4.82 -1.01
N ILE A 18 5.90 -5.35 -0.05
CA ILE A 18 5.50 -6.53 0.71
C ILE A 18 4.26 -6.23 1.56
N ALA A 19 4.25 -5.10 2.26
CA ALA A 19 3.14 -4.70 3.14
C ALA A 19 1.83 -4.46 2.38
N ILE A 20 1.88 -3.83 1.20
CA ILE A 20 0.66 -3.54 0.42
C ILE A 20 0.00 -4.80 -0.18
N ARG A 21 0.76 -5.88 -0.40
CA ARG A 21 0.21 -7.16 -0.88
C ARG A 21 -0.77 -7.79 0.10
N GLU A 22 -0.52 -7.61 1.40
CA GLU A 22 -1.37 -8.15 2.47
C GLU A 22 -2.52 -7.21 2.85
N SER A 23 -2.51 -5.98 2.33
CA SER A 23 -3.49 -4.95 2.66
C SER A 23 -4.81 -5.14 1.90
N SER A 24 -5.92 -4.77 2.53
CA SER A 24 -7.23 -4.76 1.88
C SER A 24 -7.35 -3.63 0.86
N SER A 25 -8.25 -3.75 -0.12
CA SER A 25 -8.46 -2.70 -1.12
C SER A 25 -8.86 -1.35 -0.51
N GLY A 26 -9.59 -1.36 0.62
CA GLY A 26 -9.93 -0.14 1.35
C GLY A 26 -8.70 0.55 1.94
N GLU A 27 -7.82 -0.21 2.61
CA GLU A 27 -6.56 0.30 3.16
C GLU A 27 -5.64 0.85 2.08
N LEU A 28 -5.56 0.19 0.91
CA LEU A 28 -4.77 0.69 -0.22
C LEU A 28 -5.26 2.06 -0.71
N GLN A 29 -6.57 2.28 -0.76
CA GLN A 29 -7.15 3.58 -1.14
C GLN A 29 -6.87 4.66 -0.08
N GLU A 30 -6.92 4.31 1.20
CA GLU A 30 -6.55 5.23 2.29
C GLU A 30 -5.07 5.63 2.22
N ILE A 31 -4.17 4.67 2.02
CA ILE A 31 -2.73 4.90 1.86
C ILE A 31 -2.48 5.79 0.64
N ARG A 32 -3.12 5.51 -0.50
CA ARG A 32 -3.01 6.33 -1.71
C ARG A 32 -3.43 7.78 -1.45
N LYS A 33 -4.56 7.99 -0.78
CA LYS A 33 -5.05 9.32 -0.42
C LYS A 33 -4.07 10.06 0.48
N GLU A 34 -3.50 9.37 1.47
CA GLU A 34 -2.53 9.98 2.38
C GLU A 34 -1.23 10.38 1.67
N ILE A 35 -0.70 9.52 0.81
CA ILE A 35 0.50 9.82 0.01
C ILE A 35 0.24 11.01 -0.91
N ASN A 36 -0.90 11.06 -1.62
CA ASN A 36 -1.24 12.20 -2.48
C ASN A 36 -1.35 13.52 -1.69
N ASN A 37 -1.91 13.48 -0.48
CA ASN A 37 -1.94 14.65 0.40
C ASN A 37 -0.53 15.09 0.82
N ALA A 38 0.34 14.13 1.14
CA ALA A 38 1.73 14.41 1.48
C ALA A 38 2.51 15.03 0.31
N VAL A 39 2.35 14.48 -0.91
CA VAL A 39 2.91 15.02 -2.16
C VAL A 39 2.44 16.46 -2.37
N SER A 40 1.13 16.71 -2.36
CA SER A 40 0.56 18.05 -2.54
C SER A 40 1.07 19.06 -1.50
N HIS A 41 1.24 18.62 -0.25
CA HIS A 41 1.79 19.50 0.79
C HIS A 41 3.27 19.81 0.55
N LEU A 42 4.06 18.80 0.18
CA LEU A 42 5.49 18.93 -0.08
C LEU A 42 5.76 19.79 -1.32
N GLU A 43 4.98 19.65 -2.39
CA GLU A 43 5.06 20.49 -3.58
C GLU A 43 4.73 21.96 -3.31
N ARG A 44 3.73 22.24 -2.46
CA ARG A 44 3.45 23.60 -2.00
C ARG A 44 4.60 24.16 -1.17
N SER A 45 5.20 23.33 -0.31
CA SER A 45 6.39 23.71 0.46
C SER A 45 7.57 24.04 -0.46
N ASN A 46 7.84 23.19 -1.45
CA ASN A 46 8.90 23.39 -2.43
C ASN A 46 8.68 24.65 -3.28
N ARG A 47 7.44 24.93 -3.70
CA ARG A 47 7.12 26.17 -4.41
C ARG A 47 7.46 27.43 -3.60
N ARG A 48 7.23 27.40 -2.28
CA ARG A 48 7.59 28.51 -1.37
C ARG A 48 9.11 28.61 -1.20
N LEU A 49 9.78 27.50 -0.93
CA LEU A 49 11.25 27.48 -0.80
C LEU A 49 11.94 27.96 -2.08
N ALA A 50 11.48 27.52 -3.25
CA ALA A 50 12.00 27.98 -4.53
C ALA A 50 11.83 29.49 -4.73
N ALA A 51 10.70 30.06 -4.30
CA ALA A 51 10.49 31.49 -4.34
C ALA A 51 11.42 32.27 -3.39
N TYR A 52 11.68 31.74 -2.20
CA TYR A 52 12.66 32.34 -1.28
C TYR A 52 14.09 32.27 -1.83
N VAL A 53 14.47 31.15 -2.46
CA VAL A 53 15.76 31.01 -3.14
C VAL A 53 15.90 31.99 -4.30
N ALA A 54 14.86 32.12 -5.14
CA ALA A 54 14.84 33.08 -6.24
C ALA A 54 14.98 34.52 -5.73
N LYS A 55 14.22 34.88 -4.69
CA LYS A 55 14.30 36.20 -4.04
C LYS A 55 15.72 36.50 -3.52
N LEU A 56 16.33 35.56 -2.81
CA LEU A 56 17.70 35.71 -2.26
C LEU A 56 18.76 35.83 -3.35
N LYS A 57 18.54 35.22 -4.51
CA LYS A 57 19.41 35.34 -5.69
C LYS A 57 19.16 36.61 -6.52
N GLY A 58 18.14 37.40 -6.19
CA GLY A 58 17.72 38.57 -6.98
C GLY A 58 17.00 38.21 -8.29
N GLU A 59 16.46 36.99 -8.39
CA GLU A 59 15.69 36.51 -9.55
C GLU A 59 14.20 36.86 -9.42
N GLU A 60 13.49 36.95 -10.56
CA GLU A 60 12.05 37.21 -10.54
C GLU A 60 11.24 36.01 -10.02
N VAL A 61 10.44 36.25 -8.99
CA VAL A 61 9.53 35.25 -8.41
C VAL A 61 8.24 35.19 -9.22
N SER A 62 8.18 34.26 -10.17
CA SER A 62 7.04 34.12 -11.12
C SER A 62 5.70 33.79 -10.44
N ASN A 63 5.73 33.13 -9.28
CA ASN A 63 4.56 32.68 -8.52
C ASN A 63 4.19 33.62 -7.35
N ARG A 64 4.73 34.83 -7.29
CA ARG A 64 4.56 35.74 -6.14
C ARG A 64 3.10 35.98 -5.75
N ARG A 65 2.22 36.26 -6.73
CA ARG A 65 0.79 36.51 -6.48
C ARG A 65 0.07 35.31 -5.85
N GLU A 66 0.43 34.09 -6.22
CA GLU A 66 -0.15 32.87 -5.66
C GLU A 66 0.34 32.65 -4.22
N LEU A 67 1.61 32.96 -3.96
CA LEU A 67 2.22 32.82 -2.64
C LEU A 67 1.71 33.86 -1.63
N ASP A 68 1.47 35.10 -2.09
CA ASP A 68 0.91 36.17 -1.28
C ASP A 68 -0.54 35.88 -0.87
N ALA A 69 -1.32 35.23 -1.75
CA ALA A 69 -2.70 34.82 -1.46
C ALA A 69 -2.78 33.75 -0.36
N ASP A 70 -1.74 32.92 -0.22
CA ASP A 70 -1.62 31.93 0.85
C ASP A 70 -1.21 32.56 2.21
N GLY A 71 -0.96 33.88 2.27
CA GLY A 71 -0.70 34.64 3.50
C GLY A 71 0.58 34.26 4.26
N ASN A 72 1.44 33.44 3.63
CA ASN A 72 2.55 32.77 4.28
C ASN A 72 3.92 33.11 3.67
N PHE A 73 3.95 34.05 2.72
CA PHE A 73 5.16 34.60 2.10
C PHE A 73 5.42 35.98 2.71
N SER A 74 6.29 36.05 3.70
CA SER A 74 6.67 37.30 4.38
C SER A 74 8.05 37.75 3.93
N ASP A 75 8.25 39.05 3.82
CA ASP A 75 9.49 39.65 3.34
C ASP A 75 10.57 39.80 4.42
N ASP A 76 10.23 39.61 5.71
CA ASP A 76 10.94 40.30 6.80
C ASP A 76 12.04 39.51 7.56
N ASP A 77 12.25 38.21 7.35
CA ASP A 77 13.17 37.43 8.21
C ASP A 77 14.10 36.46 7.43
N ILE A 78 14.55 36.81 6.23
CA ILE A 78 15.35 35.90 5.40
C ILE A 78 16.70 36.53 5.04
N ASP A 79 17.78 35.92 5.50
CA ASP A 79 19.15 36.35 5.25
C ASP A 79 19.92 35.40 4.32
N GLU A 80 21.04 35.88 3.76
CA GLU A 80 21.88 35.11 2.82
C GLU A 80 22.35 33.77 3.38
N LYS A 81 22.42 33.62 4.71
CA LYS A 81 22.77 32.37 5.37
C LYS A 81 21.69 31.29 5.18
N ASP A 82 20.44 31.69 4.98
CA ASP A 82 19.33 30.77 4.73
C ASP A 82 19.33 30.22 3.31
N LEU A 83 20.03 30.87 2.37
CA LEU A 83 20.09 30.43 0.97
C LEU A 83 20.55 28.98 0.86
N HIS A 84 21.61 28.63 1.59
CA HIS A 84 22.16 27.27 1.57
C HIS A 84 21.19 26.27 2.19
N ILE A 85 20.57 26.63 3.31
CA ILE A 85 19.60 25.80 4.02
C ILE A 85 18.37 25.52 3.14
N PHE A 86 17.88 26.52 2.41
CA PHE A 86 16.74 26.34 1.50
C PHE A 86 17.07 25.48 0.29
N GLN A 87 18.28 25.62 -0.27
CA GLN A 87 18.74 24.76 -1.37
C GLN A 87 18.88 23.31 -0.91
N GLU A 88 19.46 23.07 0.27
CA GLU A 88 19.55 21.73 0.85
C GLU A 88 18.16 21.16 1.12
N SER A 89 17.25 21.97 1.69
CA SER A 89 15.87 21.59 1.94
C SER A 89 15.12 21.21 0.67
N LEU A 90 15.31 21.94 -0.43
CA LEU A 90 14.73 21.59 -1.74
C LEU A 90 15.27 20.25 -2.24
N SER A 91 16.59 20.06 -2.23
CA SER A 91 17.22 18.81 -2.65
C SER A 91 16.74 17.62 -1.81
N GLU A 92 16.58 17.79 -0.50
CA GLU A 92 16.08 16.71 0.36
C GLU A 92 14.61 16.42 0.10
N ASN A 93 13.78 17.45 -0.05
CA ASN A 93 12.36 17.29 -0.37
C ASN A 93 12.16 16.60 -1.72
N GLU A 94 13.04 16.82 -2.70
CA GLU A 94 13.00 16.10 -3.99
C GLU A 94 13.21 14.59 -3.83
N LYS A 95 14.14 14.16 -2.96
CA LYS A 95 14.31 12.72 -2.65
C LYS A 95 13.05 12.14 -2.00
N VAL A 96 12.44 12.89 -1.09
CA VAL A 96 11.19 12.50 -0.44
C VAL A 96 10.05 12.39 -1.48
N LEU A 97 9.94 13.33 -2.41
CA LEU A 97 8.98 13.28 -3.52
C LEU A 97 9.20 12.08 -4.43
N SER A 98 10.44 11.79 -4.81
CA SER A 98 10.77 10.57 -5.58
C SER A 98 10.26 9.33 -4.87
N ASN A 99 10.53 9.23 -3.57
CA ASN A 99 10.09 8.09 -2.78
C ASN A 99 8.55 7.98 -2.69
N TYR A 100 7.81 9.10 -2.62
CA TYR A 100 6.35 9.05 -2.70
C TYR A 100 5.85 8.58 -4.07
N ASN A 101 6.46 9.05 -5.15
CA ASN A 101 6.11 8.64 -6.50
C ASN A 101 6.36 7.14 -6.72
N GLU A 102 7.47 6.61 -6.21
CA GLU A 102 7.77 5.17 -6.23
C GLU A 102 6.71 4.37 -5.46
N ARG A 103 6.24 4.86 -4.31
CA ARG A 103 5.14 4.22 -3.57
C ARG A 103 3.81 4.25 -4.33
N LEU A 104 3.47 5.38 -4.97
CA LEU A 104 2.27 5.48 -5.80
C LEU A 104 2.33 4.50 -6.98
N GLN A 105 3.49 4.39 -7.61
CA GLN A 105 3.70 3.42 -8.69
C GLN A 105 3.55 1.97 -8.19
N ALA A 106 4.06 1.64 -7.01
CA ALA A 106 3.87 0.32 -6.40
C ALA A 106 2.39 0.01 -6.13
N LEU A 107 1.61 1.01 -5.68
CA LEU A 107 0.16 0.87 -5.52
C LEU A 107 -0.55 0.63 -6.86
N ASP A 108 -0.17 1.35 -7.91
CA ASP A 108 -0.73 1.16 -9.27
C ASP A 108 -0.46 -0.26 -9.79
N GLN A 109 0.76 -0.76 -9.58
CA GLN A 109 1.13 -2.13 -9.98
C GLN A 109 0.32 -3.19 -9.20
N GLU A 110 0.13 -3.00 -7.89
CA GLU A 110 -0.65 -3.92 -7.07
C GLU A 110 -2.14 -3.92 -7.47
N GLU A 111 -2.73 -2.74 -7.74
CA GLU A 111 -4.10 -2.65 -8.24
C GLU A 111 -4.28 -3.34 -9.60
N GLN A 112 -3.33 -3.15 -10.51
CA GLN A 112 -3.32 -3.86 -11.80
C GLN A 112 -3.18 -5.37 -11.62
N HIS A 113 -2.30 -5.82 -10.73
CA HIS A 113 -2.14 -7.25 -10.42
C HIS A 113 -3.44 -7.85 -9.91
N ARG A 114 -4.12 -7.18 -8.97
CA ARG A 114 -5.44 -7.63 -8.45
C ARG A 114 -6.52 -7.62 -9.51
N ALA A 115 -6.55 -6.61 -10.39
CA ALA A 115 -7.53 -6.54 -11.48
C ALA A 115 -7.31 -7.62 -12.55
N SER A 116 -6.05 -7.98 -12.82
CA SER A 116 -5.68 -9.00 -13.81
C SER A 116 -5.83 -10.44 -13.31
N SER A 117 -6.02 -10.62 -12.00
CA SER A 117 -6.15 -11.92 -11.35
C SER A 117 -7.63 -12.14 -10.95
N PRO A 118 -8.48 -12.61 -11.88
CA PRO A 118 -9.85 -12.97 -11.53
C PRO A 118 -9.80 -14.12 -10.52
N SER A 119 -10.38 -13.87 -9.35
CA SER A 119 -10.45 -14.72 -8.17
C SER A 119 -10.44 -16.24 -8.40
N ASN A 120 -9.50 -16.92 -7.74
CA ASN A 120 -9.73 -18.27 -7.21
C ASN A 120 -10.78 -18.16 -6.09
N THR A 121 -12.03 -17.93 -6.49
CA THR A 121 -13.20 -18.08 -5.62
C THR A 121 -13.38 -19.56 -5.40
N GLN A 122 -12.63 -20.12 -4.44
CA GLN A 122 -12.86 -21.49 -3.99
C GLN A 122 -14.22 -21.49 -3.29
N SER A 123 -15.23 -21.91 -4.04
CA SER A 123 -16.60 -22.07 -3.57
C SER A 123 -16.62 -22.90 -2.30
N THR A 124 -16.98 -22.26 -1.20
CA THR A 124 -17.47 -22.93 0.01
C THR A 124 -18.81 -23.61 -0.31
N ALA A 125 -18.77 -24.78 -0.95
CA ALA A 125 -19.91 -25.68 -1.03
C ALA A 125 -19.82 -26.69 0.12
N SER A 126 -20.23 -26.23 1.31
CA SER A 126 -20.59 -27.11 2.41
C SER A 126 -21.81 -27.95 2.01
N ALA A 127 -21.60 -29.14 1.47
CA ALA A 127 -22.66 -30.14 1.30
C ALA A 127 -23.00 -30.74 2.67
N LYS A 128 -23.81 -30.04 3.46
CA LYS A 128 -24.60 -30.63 4.53
C LYS A 128 -25.65 -31.56 3.90
N SER A 129 -25.31 -32.83 3.69
CA SER A 129 -26.30 -33.86 3.37
C SER A 129 -26.92 -34.39 4.66
N SER A 130 -28.01 -33.75 5.07
CA SER A 130 -28.88 -34.24 6.13
C SER A 130 -29.78 -35.37 5.62
N ARG A 131 -29.82 -36.47 6.40
CA ARG A 131 -30.99 -37.34 6.67
C ARG A 131 -31.17 -38.61 5.81
N ALA A 132 -30.95 -39.76 6.44
CA ALA A 132 -31.44 -41.11 6.09
C ALA A 132 -32.94 -41.30 6.49
N PRO A 133 -33.65 -42.47 6.38
CA PRO A 133 -33.25 -43.83 5.91
C PRO A 133 -34.34 -44.67 5.11
N ILE A 134 -34.04 -45.96 4.82
CA ILE A 134 -34.94 -47.16 4.56
C ILE A 134 -35.58 -47.28 3.14
N SER A 135 -35.69 -48.39 2.36
CA SER A 135 -35.64 -49.87 2.54
C SER A 135 -35.43 -50.66 1.21
N ASN A 136 -34.81 -51.84 1.31
CA ASN A 136 -35.00 -53.14 0.61
C ASN A 136 -35.48 -53.24 -0.86
N ALA A 137 -34.60 -53.77 -1.72
CA ALA A 137 -34.87 -54.89 -2.63
C ALA A 137 -33.54 -55.56 -3.05
N GLY A 138 -33.43 -56.88 -2.88
CA GLY A 138 -32.18 -57.65 -2.99
C GLY A 138 -31.85 -58.23 -4.38
N GLY A 139 -30.65 -58.83 -4.44
CA GLY A 139 -30.06 -59.57 -5.58
C GLY A 139 -29.02 -58.71 -6.31
N VAL A 140 -27.74 -59.06 -6.45
CA VAL A 140 -27.10 -60.38 -6.53
C VAL A 140 -25.65 -60.25 -6.07
N ASP A 141 -25.23 -61.25 -5.30
CA ASP A 141 -23.88 -61.51 -4.78
C ASP A 141 -22.97 -62.05 -5.89
N SER A 142 -21.71 -61.62 -5.92
CA SER A 142 -20.64 -62.21 -6.72
C SER A 142 -19.34 -62.01 -5.97
N ASP A 143 -19.25 -62.81 -4.92
CA ASP A 143 -18.11 -63.08 -4.07
C ASP A 143 -16.94 -63.67 -4.86
N ASN A 144 -15.90 -62.86 -5.09
CA ASN A 144 -14.56 -63.44 -5.25
C ASN A 144 -13.80 -63.34 -3.91
N THR A 145 -14.11 -64.31 -3.07
CA THR A 145 -13.24 -65.03 -2.13
C THR A 145 -11.90 -64.39 -1.73
N VAL A 146 -11.88 -63.91 -0.47
CA VAL A 146 -10.88 -64.13 0.60
C VAL A 146 -9.40 -64.26 0.19
N VAL A 147 -8.60 -63.25 0.55
CA VAL A 147 -7.41 -63.48 1.39
C VAL A 147 -7.42 -62.48 2.55
N ASP A 148 -7.69 -63.04 3.72
CA ASP A 148 -7.49 -62.46 5.04
C ASP A 148 -5.98 -62.33 5.31
N ALA A 149 -5.54 -61.12 5.64
CA ALA A 149 -4.37 -60.92 6.47
C ALA A 149 -4.65 -59.72 7.40
N LYS A 150 -5.55 -59.96 8.36
CA LYS A 150 -5.56 -59.25 9.64
C LYS A 150 -4.12 -59.10 10.16
N GLY A 151 -3.66 -57.86 10.19
CA GLY A 151 -2.53 -57.40 11.00
C GLY A 151 -2.98 -56.29 11.91
N SER A 152 -3.97 -56.54 12.77
CA SER A 152 -4.10 -55.75 13.99
C SER A 152 -2.87 -56.00 14.84
N ASN A 153 -2.16 -54.94 15.22
CA ASN A 153 -1.49 -54.88 16.52
C ASN A 153 -1.42 -53.41 16.95
N SER A 154 -2.45 -53.01 17.69
CA SER A 154 -2.29 -52.04 18.76
C SER A 154 -1.36 -52.64 19.81
N ILE A 155 -0.41 -51.87 20.37
CA ILE A 155 0.00 -51.93 21.78
C ILE A 155 0.69 -50.60 22.14
N TYR A 156 0.25 -50.05 23.26
CA TYR A 156 0.66 -48.82 23.95
C TYR A 156 1.97 -48.99 24.74
N LEU A 157 2.77 -47.92 24.82
CA LEU A 157 3.25 -47.20 26.03
C LEU A 157 4.43 -46.28 25.67
#